data_AF-A0A9E3MAG1-F1
#
_entry.id   AF-A0A9E3MAG1-F1
#
_cell.length_a   1.000
_cell.length_b   1.000
_cell.length_c   1.000
_cell.angle_alpha   90.00
_cell.angle_beta   90.00
_cell.angle_gamma   90.00
#
_symmetry.space_group_name_H-M   'P 1'
#
loop_
_entity.id
_entity.type
_entity.pdbx_description
1 polymer ?
#
loop_
_entity_poly.entity_id
_entity_poly.type
_entity_poly.pdbx_seq_one_letter_code
_entity_poly.pdbx_strand_id
1 'polypeptide(L)'
;MACDEYKDLMMGYLDNELSAEQQQHLKEHLSACRECAGELEEFKKLKQITENVTLVEPEDRLWQQYWDGIYNRVERSIGWIIFSVAAILLTIYGGFKAIEAIITDPTVGLLLKIAMLALLVGLAILFVSVLRERIFFWSKDRYKDVRR
;
A
#
# COMPACT_ATOMS: atom_id res chain seq x y z
N MET A 1 -28.66 -32.47 24.93
CA MET A 1 -29.95 -31.75 25.06
C MET A 1 -29.85 -30.74 26.20
N ALA A 2 -30.32 -30.99 27.43
CA ALA A 2 -30.27 -29.96 28.49
C ALA A 2 -28.85 -29.36 28.73
N CYS A 3 -27.79 -30.16 28.60
CA CYS A 3 -26.40 -29.69 28.78
C CYS A 3 -25.87 -28.80 27.64
N ASP A 4 -26.45 -28.84 26.44
CA ASP A 4 -25.95 -28.03 25.30
C ASP A 4 -26.27 -26.54 25.50
N GLU A 5 -27.44 -26.23 26.06
CA GLU A 5 -27.88 -24.86 26.39
C GLU A 5 -26.94 -24.18 27.41
N TYR A 6 -26.21 -24.95 28.22
CA TYR A 6 -25.22 -24.41 29.16
C TYR A 6 -23.86 -24.15 28.51
N LYS A 7 -23.56 -24.66 27.30
CA LYS A 7 -22.29 -24.39 26.62
C LYS A 7 -22.18 -22.93 26.18
N ASP A 8 -23.26 -22.36 25.63
CA ASP A 8 -23.33 -20.94 25.29
C ASP A 8 -23.17 -20.06 26.56
N LEU A 9 -23.77 -20.50 27.68
CA LEU A 9 -23.58 -19.84 28.98
C LEU A 9 -22.13 -19.98 29.49
N MET A 10 -21.48 -21.13 29.31
CA MET A 10 -20.08 -21.34 29.69
C MET A 10 -19.13 -20.46 28.87
N MET A 11 -19.38 -20.26 27.58
CA MET A 11 -18.63 -19.32 26.74
C MET A 11 -18.83 -17.88 27.22
N GLY A 12 -20.08 -17.41 27.34
CA GLY A 12 -20.38 -16.06 27.85
C GLY A 12 -19.87 -15.82 29.29
N TYR A 13 -19.70 -16.88 30.09
CA TYR A 13 -19.10 -16.79 31.43
C TYR A 13 -17.58 -16.54 31.38
N LEU A 14 -16.87 -17.16 30.42
CA LEU A 14 -15.42 -16.99 30.25
C LEU A 14 -15.06 -15.58 29.78
N ASP A 15 -15.93 -14.96 28.99
CA ASP A 15 -15.75 -13.61 28.45
C ASP A 15 -16.42 -12.52 29.31
N ASN A 16 -17.11 -12.91 30.39
CA ASN A 16 -17.81 -12.05 31.37
C ASN A 16 -19.06 -11.32 30.83
N GLU A 17 -19.71 -11.88 29.81
CA GLU A 17 -20.91 -11.31 29.17
C GLU A 17 -22.23 -11.72 29.85
N LEU A 18 -22.23 -12.70 30.76
CA LEU A 18 -23.45 -13.17 31.44
C LEU A 18 -24.04 -12.17 32.45
N SER A 19 -25.36 -12.01 32.39
CA SER A 19 -26.16 -11.35 33.43
C SER A 19 -26.07 -12.09 34.78
N ALA A 20 -26.38 -11.39 35.88
CA ALA A 20 -26.37 -11.99 37.22
C ALA A 20 -27.32 -13.19 37.35
N GLU A 21 -28.46 -13.16 36.67
CA GLU A 21 -29.44 -14.25 36.60
C GLU A 21 -28.89 -15.46 35.82
N GLN A 22 -28.31 -15.23 34.64
CA GLN A 22 -27.66 -16.27 33.83
C GLN A 22 -26.48 -16.92 34.58
N GLN A 23 -25.68 -16.12 35.29
CA GLN A 23 -24.59 -16.65 36.12
C GLN A 23 -25.10 -17.52 37.29
N GLN A 24 -26.24 -17.17 37.89
CA GLN A 24 -26.84 -17.98 38.96
C GLN A 24 -27.34 -19.31 38.41
N HIS A 25 -28.08 -19.29 37.31
CA HIS A 25 -28.58 -20.48 36.61
C HIS A 25 -27.44 -21.43 36.18
N LEU A 26 -26.34 -20.87 35.67
CA LEU A 26 -25.13 -21.64 35.32
C LEU A 26 -24.48 -22.25 36.57
N LYS A 27 -24.33 -21.51 37.67
CA LYS A 27 -23.75 -22.03 38.93
C LYS A 27 -24.58 -23.17 39.53
N GLU A 28 -25.91 -23.07 39.46
CA GLU A 28 -26.83 -24.12 39.90
C GLU A 28 -26.66 -25.38 39.04
N HIS A 29 -26.62 -25.25 37.71
CA HIS A 29 -26.36 -26.39 36.82
C HIS A 29 -24.98 -27.03 37.07
N LEU A 30 -23.91 -26.23 37.20
CA LEU A 30 -22.56 -26.72 37.49
C LEU A 30 -22.45 -27.44 38.84
N SER A 31 -23.31 -27.13 39.81
CA SER A 31 -23.38 -27.84 41.10
C SER A 31 -23.98 -29.25 40.98
N ALA A 32 -24.85 -29.48 39.99
CA ALA A 32 -25.50 -30.75 39.73
C ALA A 32 -24.78 -31.59 38.63
N CYS A 33 -24.16 -30.93 37.65
CA CYS A 33 -23.59 -31.54 36.46
C CYS A 33 -22.06 -31.58 36.48
N ARG A 34 -21.48 -32.74 36.83
CA ARG A 34 -20.03 -32.96 36.80
C ARG A 34 -19.41 -32.88 35.40
N GLU A 35 -20.18 -33.14 34.36
CA GLU A 35 -19.72 -33.15 32.97
C GLU A 35 -19.43 -31.72 32.48
N CYS A 36 -20.42 -30.83 32.57
CA CYS A 36 -20.25 -29.40 32.27
C CYS A 36 -19.24 -28.70 33.20
N ALA A 37 -19.13 -29.14 34.45
CA ALA A 37 -18.07 -28.66 35.36
C ALA A 37 -16.66 -29.06 34.88
N GLY A 38 -16.49 -30.24 34.27
CA GLY A 38 -15.25 -30.64 33.62
C GLY A 38 -14.96 -29.84 32.36
N GLU A 39 -15.94 -29.71 31.46
CA GLU A 39 -15.82 -28.97 30.20
C GLU A 39 -15.49 -27.48 30.43
N LEU A 40 -16.05 -26.85 31.47
CA LEU A 40 -15.70 -25.47 31.84
C LEU A 40 -14.23 -25.32 32.28
N GLU A 41 -13.68 -26.32 32.98
CA GLU A 41 -12.25 -26.33 33.34
C GLU A 41 -11.33 -26.64 32.14
N GLU A 42 -11.83 -27.27 31.08
CA GLU A 42 -11.09 -27.41 29.83
C GLU A 42 -11.08 -26.10 29.03
N PHE A 43 -12.23 -25.43 28.90
CA PHE A 43 -12.29 -24.11 28.27
C PHE A 43 -11.45 -23.05 29.01
N LYS A 44 -11.41 -23.05 30.35
CA LYS A 44 -10.50 -22.20 31.14
C LYS A 44 -9.03 -22.42 30.79
N LYS A 45 -8.59 -23.67 30.64
CA LYS A 45 -7.20 -23.99 30.25
C LYS A 45 -6.90 -23.51 28.83
N LEU A 46 -7.82 -23.71 27.88
CA LEU A 46 -7.68 -23.21 26.51
C LEU A 46 -7.58 -21.68 26.46
N LYS A 47 -8.39 -20.98 27.26
CA LYS A 47 -8.31 -19.52 27.40
C LYS A 47 -6.95 -19.09 27.94
N GLN A 48 -6.49 -19.70 29.04
CA GLN A 48 -5.16 -19.41 29.62
C GLN A 48 -4.01 -19.67 28.65
N ILE A 49 -4.07 -20.75 27.84
CA ILE A 49 -3.06 -21.02 26.81
C ILE A 49 -3.05 -19.88 25.77
N THR A 50 -4.23 -19.43 25.33
CA THR A 50 -4.37 -18.34 24.35
C THR A 50 -3.95 -16.98 24.91
N GLU A 51 -4.29 -16.67 26.17
CA GLU A 51 -3.89 -15.44 26.87
C GLU A 51 -2.37 -15.32 27.04
N ASN A 52 -1.63 -16.44 27.03
CA ASN A 52 -0.16 -16.46 27.06
C ASN A 52 0.50 -16.45 25.67
N VAL A 53 -0.27 -16.39 24.57
CA VAL A 53 0.29 -16.19 23.21
C VAL A 53 0.64 -14.73 23.01
N THR A 54 1.85 -14.34 23.38
CA THR A 54 2.42 -13.04 23.00
C THR A 54 2.56 -12.97 21.48
N LEU A 55 1.70 -12.19 20.82
CA LEU A 55 1.90 -11.83 19.42
C LEU A 55 3.22 -11.06 19.30
N VAL A 56 4.18 -11.63 18.57
CA VAL A 56 5.46 -10.96 18.31
C VAL A 56 5.22 -9.85 17.31
N GLU A 57 5.12 -8.62 17.82
CA GLU A 57 5.04 -7.41 16.99
C GLU A 57 6.35 -7.29 16.17
N PRO A 58 6.29 -7.15 14.83
CA PRO A 58 7.48 -7.18 14.00
C PRO A 58 8.35 -5.94 14.24
N GLU A 59 9.67 -6.14 14.39
CA GLU A 59 10.63 -5.05 14.64
C GLU A 59 10.41 -3.86 13.69
N ASP A 60 10.46 -2.63 14.22
CA ASP A 60 10.35 -1.38 13.43
C ASP A 60 11.27 -1.35 12.19
N ARG A 61 12.42 -2.02 12.30
CA ARG A 61 13.40 -2.21 11.23
C ARG A 61 12.81 -2.90 9.99
N LEU A 62 11.93 -3.88 10.17
CA LEU A 62 11.22 -4.57 9.09
C LEU A 62 10.21 -3.62 8.44
N TRP A 63 9.48 -2.81 9.23
CA TRP A 63 8.57 -1.80 8.68
C TRP A 63 9.33 -0.74 7.87
N GLN A 64 10.43 -0.20 8.39
CA GLN A 64 11.26 0.76 7.66
C GLN A 64 11.78 0.18 6.34
N GLN A 65 12.24 -1.08 6.32
CA GLN A 65 12.67 -1.74 5.08
C GLN A 65 11.53 -1.91 4.06
N TYR A 66 10.33 -2.28 4.52
CA TYR A 66 9.14 -2.41 3.67
C TYR A 66 8.72 -1.06 3.05
N TRP A 67 8.59 -0.02 3.89
CA TRP A 67 8.21 1.31 3.44
C TRP A 67 9.25 1.94 2.51
N ASP A 68 10.53 1.89 2.84
CA ASP A 68 11.58 2.47 2.00
C ASP A 68 11.72 1.78 0.64
N GLY A 69 11.55 0.45 0.60
CA GLY A 69 11.65 -0.34 -0.64
C GLY A 69 10.50 -0.09 -1.62
N ILE A 70 9.31 0.23 -1.10
CA ILE A 70 8.09 0.47 -1.89
C ILE A 70 7.91 1.95 -2.20
N TYR A 71 7.88 2.83 -1.20
CA TYR A 71 7.45 4.22 -1.37
C TYR A 71 8.40 5.02 -2.27
N ASN A 72 9.70 5.02 -1.93
CA ASN A 72 10.75 5.68 -2.72
C ASN A 72 10.84 5.15 -4.16
N ARG A 73 10.51 3.86 -4.36
CA ARG A 73 10.54 3.18 -5.66
C ARG A 73 9.33 3.55 -6.52
N VAL A 74 8.14 3.62 -5.93
CA VAL A 74 6.89 3.95 -6.61
C VAL A 74 6.83 5.44 -6.93
N GLU A 75 7.00 6.32 -5.93
CA GLU A 75 6.90 7.78 -6.10
C GLU A 75 7.85 8.29 -7.19
N ARG A 76 9.14 7.94 -7.08
CA ARG A 76 10.18 8.40 -8.00
C ARG A 76 9.96 7.87 -9.42
N SER A 77 9.38 6.67 -9.58
CA SER A 77 9.09 6.10 -10.91
C SER A 77 7.83 6.71 -11.53
N ILE A 78 6.76 6.91 -10.75
CA ILE A 78 5.52 7.57 -11.21
C ILE A 78 5.78 9.04 -11.56
N GLY A 79 6.51 9.78 -10.73
CA GLY A 79 6.85 11.19 -11.00
C GLY A 79 7.61 11.36 -12.32
N TRP A 80 8.52 10.44 -12.65
CA TRP A 80 9.18 10.43 -13.95
C TRP A 80 8.25 10.10 -15.12
N ILE A 81 7.28 9.21 -14.97
CA ILE A 81 6.27 8.90 -16.01
C ILE A 81 5.38 10.14 -16.24
N ILE A 82 4.85 10.75 -15.18
CA ILE A 82 4.00 11.94 -15.26
C ILE A 82 4.76 13.11 -15.90
N PHE A 83 6.00 13.39 -15.46
CA PHE A 83 6.85 14.41 -16.08
C PHE A 83 7.10 14.14 -17.57
N SER A 84 7.33 12.87 -17.94
CA SER A 84 7.57 12.48 -19.33
C SER A 84 6.33 12.71 -20.22
N VAL A 85 5.14 12.31 -19.75
CA VAL A 85 3.88 12.54 -20.47
C VAL A 85 3.58 14.03 -20.59
N ALA A 86 3.74 14.81 -19.51
CA ALA A 86 3.53 16.25 -19.52
C ALA A 86 4.48 16.97 -20.50
N ALA A 87 5.77 16.62 -20.52
CA ALA A 87 6.74 17.19 -21.44
C ALA A 87 6.42 16.87 -22.92
N ILE A 88 5.98 15.65 -23.23
CA ILE A 88 5.53 15.26 -24.57
C ILE A 88 4.32 16.11 -24.98
N LEU A 89 3.28 16.19 -24.14
CA LEU A 89 2.06 16.94 -24.44
C LEU A 89 2.32 18.44 -24.65
N LEU A 90 3.16 19.06 -23.80
CA LEU A 90 3.56 20.46 -23.94
C LEU A 90 4.39 20.70 -25.21
N THR A 91 5.28 19.78 -25.58
CA THR A 91 6.09 19.90 -26.81
C THR A 91 5.22 19.77 -28.06
N ILE A 92 4.25 18.85 -28.08
CA ILE A 92 3.30 18.69 -29.18
C ILE A 92 2.38 19.91 -29.30
N TYR A 93 1.76 20.34 -28.20
CA TYR A 93 0.82 21.47 -28.20
C TYR A 93 1.51 22.80 -28.53
N GLY A 94 2.64 23.08 -27.88
CA GLY A 94 3.45 24.26 -28.14
C GLY A 94 4.01 24.29 -29.56
N GLY A 95 4.51 23.14 -30.05
CA GLY A 95 4.95 22.98 -31.43
C GLY A 95 3.83 23.24 -32.44
N PHE A 96 2.64 22.68 -32.23
CA PHE A 96 1.47 22.92 -33.08
C PHE A 96 1.06 24.40 -33.09
N LYS A 97 0.89 25.03 -31.92
CA LYS A 97 0.50 26.44 -31.81
C LYS A 97 1.53 27.39 -32.42
N ALA A 98 2.82 27.06 -32.29
CA ALA A 98 3.87 27.87 -32.88
C ALA A 98 3.95 27.70 -34.41
N ILE A 99 3.73 26.49 -34.95
CA ILE A 99 3.61 26.23 -36.39
C ILE A 99 2.40 26.97 -36.97
N GLU A 100 1.24 26.91 -36.30
CA GLU A 100 0.02 27.63 -36.67
C GLU A 100 0.28 29.13 -36.82
N ALA A 101 0.81 29.79 -35.77
CA ALA A 101 1.13 31.22 -35.80
C ALA A 101 2.12 31.59 -36.93
N ILE A 102 3.12 30.75 -37.18
CA ILE A 102 4.20 31.02 -38.13
C ILE A 102 3.84 30.69 -39.59
N ILE A 103 2.83 29.83 -39.83
CA ILE A 103 2.25 29.61 -41.17
C ILE A 103 1.25 30.72 -41.52
N THR A 104 0.44 31.18 -40.56
CA THR A 104 -0.56 32.23 -40.80
C THR A 104 0.05 33.63 -40.97
N ASP A 105 1.21 33.91 -40.38
CA ASP A 105 1.89 35.21 -40.51
C ASP A 105 2.92 35.24 -41.68
N PRO A 106 2.65 36.01 -42.76
CA PRO A 106 3.56 36.14 -43.90
C PRO A 106 4.80 36.99 -43.61
N THR A 107 4.84 37.75 -42.50
CA THR A 107 5.98 38.61 -42.14
C THR A 107 7.14 37.84 -41.50
N VAL A 108 6.89 36.64 -40.98
CA VAL A 108 7.89 35.83 -40.27
C VAL A 108 8.95 35.28 -41.23
N GLY A 109 10.17 35.83 -41.14
CA GLY A 109 11.31 35.45 -41.98
C GLY A 109 11.75 33.98 -41.84
N LEU A 110 12.30 33.43 -42.93
CA LEU A 110 12.66 32.01 -43.08
C LEU A 110 13.62 31.50 -42.00
N LEU A 111 14.53 32.35 -41.50
CA LEU A 111 15.50 31.99 -40.47
C LEU A 111 14.80 31.63 -39.14
N LEU A 112 13.74 32.35 -38.76
CA LEU A 112 12.97 32.08 -37.54
C LEU A 112 12.20 30.75 -37.64
N LYS A 113 11.63 30.48 -38.83
CA LYS A 113 10.98 29.20 -39.19
C LYS A 113 11.95 28.02 -38.99
N ILE A 114 13.18 28.14 -39.49
CA ILE A 114 14.22 27.09 -39.37
C ILE A 114 14.71 26.95 -37.92
N ALA A 115 15.00 28.06 -37.23
CA ALA A 115 15.50 28.05 -35.86
C ALA A 115 14.53 27.39 -34.88
N MET A 116 13.22 27.63 -35.03
CA MET A 116 12.20 27.04 -34.17
C MET A 116 12.00 25.53 -34.42
N LEU A 117 12.07 25.09 -35.68
CA LEU A 117 12.07 23.64 -36.00
C LEU A 117 13.30 22.95 -35.41
N ALA A 118 14.48 23.57 -35.50
CA ALA A 118 15.70 23.05 -34.88
C ALA A 118 15.59 22.97 -33.34
N LEU A 119 14.95 23.95 -32.70
CA LEU A 119 14.70 23.94 -31.25
C LEU A 119 13.75 22.79 -30.84
N LEU A 120 12.64 22.59 -31.55
CA LEU A 120 11.68 21.51 -31.27
C LEU A 120 12.32 20.12 -31.46
N VAL A 121 13.09 19.93 -32.53
CA VAL A 121 13.84 18.69 -32.79
C VAL A 121 14.92 18.48 -31.72
N GLY A 122 15.65 19.53 -31.33
CA GLY A 122 16.66 19.47 -30.26
C GLY A 122 16.06 19.07 -28.91
N LEU A 123 14.91 19.64 -28.53
CA LEU A 123 14.17 19.26 -27.32
C LEU A 123 13.70 17.80 -27.36
N ALA A 124 13.18 17.34 -28.49
CA ALA A 124 12.78 15.94 -28.67
C ALA A 124 13.97 14.97 -28.54
N ILE A 125 15.13 15.30 -29.12
CA ILE A 125 16.36 14.50 -29.02
C ILE A 125 16.87 14.46 -27.57
N LEU A 126 16.94 15.61 -26.89
CA LEU A 126 17.36 15.68 -25.48
C LEU A 126 16.41 14.87 -24.58
N PHE A 127 15.11 14.99 -24.81
CA PHE A 127 14.09 14.24 -24.07
C PHE A 127 14.26 12.73 -24.25
N VAL A 128 14.41 12.24 -25.49
CA VAL A 128 14.66 10.82 -25.78
C VAL A 128 15.99 10.35 -25.17
N SER A 129 17.03 11.19 -25.17
CA SER A 129 18.32 10.87 -24.55
C SER A 129 18.19 10.64 -23.04
N VAL A 130 17.61 11.61 -22.32
CA VAL A 130 17.37 11.56 -20.86
C VAL A 130 16.43 10.41 -20.48
N LEU A 131 15.40 10.15 -21.30
CA LEU A 131 14.48 9.03 -21.09
C LEU A 131 15.20 7.68 -21.26
N ARG A 132 15.98 7.50 -22.34
CA ARG A 132 16.77 6.29 -22.61
C ARG A 132 17.80 6.03 -21.50
N GLU A 133 18.55 7.05 -21.12
CA GLU A 133 19.54 6.98 -20.05
C GLU A 133 18.89 6.53 -18.73
N ARG A 134 17.80 7.19 -18.34
CA ARG A 134 17.10 6.90 -17.09
C ARG A 134 16.49 5.51 -17.07
N ILE A 135 15.90 5.03 -18.17
CA ILE A 135 15.39 3.65 -18.30
C ILE A 135 16.54 2.64 -18.16
N PHE A 136 17.67 2.87 -18.84
CA PHE A 136 18.83 1.99 -18.79
C PHE A 136 19.41 1.88 -17.37
N PHE A 137 19.62 3.00 -16.68
CA PHE A 137 20.08 2.99 -15.28
C PHE A 137 19.05 2.36 -14.34
N TRP A 138 17.76 2.67 -14.47
CA TRP A 138 16.70 2.10 -13.60
C TRP A 138 16.59 0.57 -13.74
N SER A 139 16.97 0.02 -14.90
CA SER A 139 17.02 -1.42 -15.21
C SER A 139 18.32 -2.12 -14.80
N LYS A 140 19.48 -1.43 -14.80
CA LYS A 140 20.80 -2.04 -14.52
C LYS A 140 21.37 -1.78 -13.12
N ASP A 141 20.80 -0.89 -12.33
CA ASP A 141 21.31 -0.58 -10.99
C ASP A 141 21.13 -1.77 -10.03
N ARG A 142 22.22 -2.52 -9.83
CA ARG A 142 22.33 -3.68 -8.94
C ARG A 142 22.56 -3.32 -7.48
N TYR A 143 22.83 -2.05 -7.16
CA TYR A 143 23.12 -1.56 -5.81
C TYR A 143 22.05 -0.59 -5.25
N LYS A 144 20.98 -0.34 -6.02
CA LYS A 144 19.82 0.51 -5.75
C LYS A 144 19.20 0.40 -4.33
N ASP A 145 19.29 -0.79 -3.72
CA ASP A 145 18.72 -1.10 -2.39
C ASP A 145 19.78 -1.20 -1.27
N VAL A 146 21.07 -0.97 -1.58
CA VAL A 146 22.17 -1.04 -0.60
C VAL A 146 22.35 0.32 0.08
N ARG A 147 21.73 0.47 1.26
CA ARG A 147 22.07 1.56 2.19
C ARG A 147 23.46 1.34 2.81
N ARG A 148 24.11 2.44 3.18
CA ARG A 148 25.45 2.52 3.75
C ARG A 148 25.39 3.00 5.20
#